data_AF-A0A2E3F6L6-F1
#
_entry.id   AF-A0A2E3F6L6-F1
#
_cell.length_a   1.000
_cell.length_b   1.000
_cell.length_c   1.000
_cell.angle_alpha   90.00
_cell.angle_beta   90.00
_cell.angle_gamma   90.00
#
_symmetry.space_group_name_H-M   'P 1'
#
loop_
_entity.id
_entity.type
_entity.pdbx_description
1 polymer ?
#
loop_
_entity_poly.entity_id
_entity_poly.type
_entity_poly.pdbx_seq_one_letter_code
_entity_poly.pdbx_strand_id
1 'polypeptide(L)'
;MNNNDKHIPKDFKLPENYFEQFEKRLFTELKFQELYPDNKDGFSVPDGYFDKVETLILAKTTKEPRVITLNYRRFAAAVATIAALFALLFYAVKPNANDAGFEGLSLSNLENYLIEQDRIQDFFSVEELNTIEANTSFFDEDHLSDEVILEYVDQDVIEYALNTDD
;
A
#
# COMPACT_ATOMS: atom_id res chain seq x y z
N MET A 1 11.62 64.01 12.16
CA MET A 1 11.18 62.80 11.45
C MET A 1 10.56 61.83 12.45
N ASN A 2 9.24 61.60 12.37
CA ASN A 2 8.65 60.27 12.11
C ASN A 2 7.12 60.39 12.19
N ASN A 3 6.46 60.60 11.05
CA ASN A 3 5.00 60.53 10.95
C ASN A 3 4.66 59.12 10.47
N ASN A 4 4.27 58.25 11.39
CA ASN A 4 3.73 56.93 11.09
C ASN A 4 2.30 57.09 10.54
N ASP A 5 2.17 57.58 9.31
CA ASP A 5 0.90 57.61 8.59
C ASP A 5 0.51 56.18 8.25
N LYS A 6 -0.34 55.59 9.11
CA LYS A 6 -1.02 54.32 8.86
C LYS A 6 -1.71 54.41 7.49
N HIS A 7 -1.45 53.44 6.63
CA HIS A 7 -2.16 53.25 5.37
C HIS A 7 -3.66 53.07 5.61
N ILE A 8 -4.42 54.17 5.65
CA ILE A 8 -5.88 54.15 5.54
C ILE A 8 -6.15 54.04 4.03
N PRO A 9 -6.67 52.90 3.53
CA PRO A 9 -6.94 52.76 2.10
C PRO A 9 -7.88 53.87 1.63
N LYS A 10 -7.47 54.58 0.57
CA LYS A 10 -8.17 55.76 -0.01
C LYS A 10 -9.60 55.46 -0.50
N ASP A 11 -9.99 54.19 -0.51
CA ASP A 11 -11.26 53.70 -1.04
C ASP A 11 -12.27 53.29 0.06
N PHE A 12 -11.98 53.58 1.34
CA PHE A 12 -12.94 53.35 2.41
C PHE A 12 -14.01 54.46 2.44
N LYS A 13 -15.05 54.30 1.61
CA LYS A 13 -16.23 55.17 1.62
C LYS A 13 -17.36 54.48 2.38
N LEU A 14 -17.96 55.21 3.32
CA LEU A 14 -19.14 54.73 4.02
C LEU A 14 -20.32 54.63 3.04
N PRO A 15 -21.17 53.60 3.17
CA PRO A 15 -22.42 53.53 2.42
C PRO A 15 -23.27 54.77 2.64
N GLU A 16 -24.01 55.16 1.61
CA GLU A 16 -25.01 56.22 1.72
C GLU A 16 -26.01 55.86 2.84
N ASN A 17 -26.32 56.83 3.71
CA ASN A 17 -27.22 56.67 4.85
C ASN A 17 -26.79 55.61 5.89
N TYR A 18 -25.49 55.28 5.97
CA TYR A 18 -24.96 54.34 6.96
C TYR A 18 -25.38 54.71 8.40
N PHE A 19 -25.14 55.96 8.81
CA PHE A 19 -25.40 56.40 10.18
C PHE A 19 -26.91 56.42 10.51
N GLU A 20 -27.75 56.86 9.57
CA GLU A 20 -29.20 56.87 9.78
C GLU A 20 -29.77 55.45 9.92
N GLN A 21 -29.28 54.51 9.10
CA GLN A 21 -29.70 53.11 9.20
C GLN A 21 -29.15 52.44 10.47
N PHE A 22 -27.90 52.73 10.82
CA PHE A 22 -27.28 52.23 12.05
C PHE A 22 -28.06 52.70 13.28
N GLU A 23 -28.38 53.98 13.37
CA GLU A 23 -29.13 54.57 14.47
C GLU A 23 -30.54 53.96 14.59
N LYS A 24 -31.25 53.82 13.46
CA LYS A 24 -32.55 53.14 13.44
C LYS A 24 -32.48 51.69 13.93
N ARG A 25 -31.46 50.93 13.49
CA ARG A 25 -31.25 49.54 13.93
C ARG A 25 -30.92 49.47 15.42
N LEU A 26 -30.02 50.34 15.90
CA LEU A 26 -29.62 50.41 17.30
C LEU A 26 -30.82 50.70 18.21
N PHE A 27 -31.63 51.71 17.89
CA PHE A 27 -32.82 52.01 18.69
C PHE A 27 -33.89 50.93 18.60
N THR A 28 -34.00 50.24 17.47
CA THR A 28 -34.90 49.09 17.35
C THR A 28 -34.46 47.95 18.27
N GLU A 29 -33.16 47.65 18.29
CA GLU A 29 -32.59 46.60 19.16
C GLU A 29 -32.75 46.93 20.64
N LEU A 30 -32.46 48.18 21.03
CA LEU A 30 -32.63 48.63 22.42
C LEU A 30 -34.10 48.55 22.87
N LYS A 31 -35.05 48.95 22.02
CA LYS A 31 -36.49 48.79 22.31
C LYS A 31 -36.90 47.32 22.39
N PHE A 32 -36.34 46.48 21.53
CA PHE A 32 -36.61 45.04 21.56
C PHE A 32 -36.12 44.42 22.87
N GLN A 33 -34.93 44.80 23.33
CA GLN A 33 -34.37 44.37 24.62
C GLN A 33 -35.18 44.90 25.83
N GLU A 34 -35.71 46.12 25.76
CA GLU A 34 -36.58 46.68 26.81
C GLU A 34 -37.94 45.96 26.88
N LEU A 35 -38.51 45.59 25.73
CA LEU A 35 -39.79 44.87 25.66
C LEU A 35 -39.65 43.38 26.00
N TYR A 36 -38.48 42.79 25.78
CA TYR A 36 -38.18 41.38 26.06
C TYR A 36 -36.91 41.28 26.93
N PRO A 37 -36.99 41.61 28.23
CA PRO A 37 -35.83 41.59 29.14
C PRO A 37 -35.30 40.17 29.38
N ASP A 38 -36.16 39.16 29.23
CA ASP A 38 -35.82 37.75 29.34
C ASP A 38 -35.35 37.15 28.01
N ASN A 39 -34.53 37.88 27.26
CA ASN A 39 -33.71 37.30 26.21
C ASN A 39 -32.71 36.36 26.88
N LYS A 40 -33.17 35.17 27.29
CA LYS A 40 -32.31 34.04 27.57
C LYS A 40 -31.57 33.82 26.27
N ASP A 41 -30.37 34.38 26.18
CA ASP A 41 -29.40 34.02 25.16
C ASP A 41 -29.50 32.51 24.99
N GLY A 42 -29.80 32.04 23.77
CA GLY A 42 -30.10 30.63 23.48
C GLY A 42 -28.94 29.67 23.82
N PHE A 43 -27.91 30.17 24.50
CA PHE A 43 -26.74 29.52 25.03
C PHE A 43 -26.88 29.15 26.52
N SER A 44 -28.09 29.14 27.08
CA SER A 44 -28.30 28.64 28.44
C SER A 44 -28.44 27.13 28.45
N VAL A 45 -27.60 26.45 29.23
CA VAL A 45 -27.67 25.00 29.42
C VAL A 45 -28.81 24.63 30.39
N PRO A 46 -29.51 23.50 30.18
CA PRO A 46 -30.53 23.04 31.12
C PRO A 46 -29.97 22.77 32.51
N ASP A 47 -30.80 22.98 33.53
CA ASP A 47 -30.45 22.68 34.92
C ASP A 47 -30.00 21.22 35.08
N GLY A 48 -28.83 21.03 35.70
CA GLY A 48 -28.23 19.72 35.94
C GLY A 48 -27.70 19.00 34.70
N TYR A 49 -27.44 19.70 33.59
CA TYR A 49 -26.79 19.14 32.40
C TYR A 49 -25.43 18.49 32.75
N PHE A 50 -24.58 19.21 33.46
CA PHE A 50 -23.24 18.74 33.80
C PHE A 50 -23.24 17.61 34.84
N ASP A 51 -24.25 17.56 35.72
CA ASP A 51 -24.41 16.46 36.69
C ASP A 51 -24.76 15.13 35.99
N LYS A 52 -25.53 15.21 34.90
CA LYS A 52 -26.01 14.02 34.17
C LYS A 52 -25.03 13.56 33.09
N VAL A 53 -24.32 14.49 32.44
CA VAL A 53 -23.47 14.17 31.29
C VAL A 53 -22.33 13.22 31.66
N GLU A 54 -21.72 13.40 32.83
CA GLU A 54 -20.66 12.53 33.33
C GLU A 54 -21.15 11.08 33.49
N THR A 55 -22.28 10.91 34.17
CA THR A 55 -22.90 9.59 34.40
C THR A 55 -23.28 8.91 33.08
N LEU A 56 -23.82 9.67 32.13
CA LEU A 56 -24.21 9.15 30.81
C LEU A 56 -23.01 8.72 29.97
N ILE A 57 -21.90 9.47 30.04
CA ILE A 57 -20.65 9.12 29.34
C ILE A 57 -20.09 7.83 29.93
N LEU A 58 -19.94 7.76 31.26
CA LEU A 58 -19.40 6.58 31.93
C LEU A 58 -20.25 5.33 31.64
N ALA A 59 -21.58 5.43 31.75
CA ALA A 59 -22.48 4.32 31.44
C ALA A 59 -22.35 3.81 29.99
N LYS A 60 -21.95 4.68 29.04
CA LYS A 60 -21.74 4.31 27.63
C LYS A 60 -20.32 3.79 27.35
N THR A 61 -19.33 4.16 28.15
CA THR A 61 -17.92 3.80 27.92
C THR A 61 -17.42 2.65 28.79
N THR A 62 -17.96 2.45 29.99
CA THR A 62 -17.54 1.39 30.91
C THR A 62 -18.31 0.09 30.71
N LYS A 63 -18.62 -0.28 29.45
CA LYS A 63 -19.20 -1.59 29.17
C LYS A 63 -18.15 -2.66 29.47
N GLU A 64 -18.26 -3.29 30.64
CA GLU A 64 -17.37 -4.39 30.99
C GLU A 64 -17.43 -5.45 29.88
N PRO A 65 -16.29 -5.88 29.33
CA PRO A 65 -16.29 -6.90 28.31
C PRO A 65 -16.91 -8.17 28.90
N ARG A 66 -17.88 -8.75 28.18
CA ARG A 66 -18.47 -10.04 28.55
C ARG A 66 -17.38 -11.10 28.47
N VAL A 67 -16.70 -11.35 29.61
CA VAL A 67 -15.69 -12.40 29.71
C VAL A 67 -16.40 -13.75 29.66
N ILE A 68 -16.35 -14.40 28.50
CA ILE A 68 -16.71 -15.82 28.39
C ILE A 68 -15.47 -16.65 28.73
N THR A 69 -15.59 -17.53 29.72
CA THR A 69 -14.51 -18.46 30.05
C THR A 69 -14.50 -19.59 29.03
N LEU A 70 -13.43 -19.71 28.24
CA LEU A 70 -13.29 -20.78 27.26
C LEU A 70 -12.72 -22.04 27.92
N ASN A 71 -13.48 -23.14 27.94
CA ASN A 71 -13.01 -24.42 28.49
C ASN A 71 -12.26 -25.23 27.43
N TYR A 72 -10.96 -24.98 27.31
CA TYR A 72 -10.09 -25.59 26.30
C TYR A 72 -9.96 -27.11 26.41
N ARG A 73 -10.31 -27.73 27.56
CA ARG A 73 -10.15 -29.17 27.78
C ARG A 73 -10.95 -30.02 26.79
N ARG A 74 -12.13 -29.56 26.37
CA ARG A 74 -12.95 -30.29 25.39
C ARG A 74 -12.37 -30.21 23.98
N PHE A 75 -11.77 -29.07 23.63
CA PHE A 75 -11.09 -28.89 22.34
C PHE A 75 -9.75 -29.61 22.29
N ALA A 76 -9.00 -29.62 23.41
CA ALA A 76 -7.73 -30.32 23.51
C ALA A 76 -7.87 -31.83 23.27
N ALA A 77 -8.94 -32.46 23.77
CA ALA A 77 -9.22 -33.87 23.50
C ALA A 77 -9.49 -34.13 22.01
N ALA A 78 -10.29 -33.28 21.34
CA ALA A 78 -10.58 -33.42 19.92
C ALA A 78 -9.34 -33.18 19.04
N VAL A 79 -8.51 -32.19 19.38
CA VAL A 79 -7.25 -31.92 18.68
C VAL A 79 -6.26 -33.08 18.87
N ALA A 80 -6.18 -33.65 20.07
CA ALA A 80 -5.29 -34.78 20.35
C ALA A 80 -5.67 -36.02 19.53
N THR A 81 -6.96 -36.32 19.35
CA THR A 81 -7.38 -37.45 18.52
C THR A 81 -7.04 -37.24 17.04
N ILE A 82 -7.25 -36.03 16.52
CA ILE A 82 -6.92 -35.70 15.12
C ILE A 82 -5.40 -35.79 14.92
N ALA A 83 -4.61 -35.22 15.84
CA ALA A 83 -3.16 -35.26 15.79
C ALA A 83 -2.62 -36.71 15.86
N ALA A 84 -3.22 -37.57 16.69
CA ALA A 84 -2.84 -38.98 16.78
C ALA A 84 -3.11 -39.74 15.47
N LEU A 85 -4.22 -39.46 14.78
CA LEU A 85 -4.51 -40.05 13.47
C LEU A 85 -3.48 -39.59 12.41
N PHE A 86 -3.13 -38.31 12.39
CA PHE A 86 -2.08 -37.80 11.51
C PHE A 86 -0.71 -38.41 11.83
N ALA A 87 -0.36 -38.54 13.10
CA ALA A 87 0.90 -39.17 13.52
C ALA A 87 0.95 -40.65 13.13
N LEU A 88 -0.16 -41.39 13.27
CA LEU A 88 -0.27 -42.78 12.83
C LEU A 88 -0.14 -42.88 11.31
N LEU A 89 -0.82 -42.00 10.57
CA LEU A 89 -0.70 -41.95 9.12
C LEU A 89 0.73 -41.61 8.67
N PHE A 90 1.38 -40.64 9.30
CA PHE A 90 2.77 -40.28 9.01
C PHE A 90 3.74 -41.43 9.32
N TYR A 91 3.55 -42.12 10.45
CA TYR A 91 4.32 -43.29 10.82
C TYR A 91 4.12 -44.48 9.87
N ALA A 92 2.89 -44.68 9.38
CA ALA A 92 2.54 -45.78 8.47
C ALA A 92 3.01 -45.52 7.03
N VAL A 93 2.87 -44.28 6.55
CA VAL A 93 3.25 -43.89 5.19
C VAL A 93 4.76 -43.84 5.01
N LYS A 94 5.54 -43.64 6.10
CA LYS A 94 7.01 -43.46 6.08
C LYS A 94 7.44 -42.66 4.85
N PRO A 95 7.06 -41.37 4.76
CA PRO A 95 7.36 -40.57 3.58
C PRO A 95 8.87 -40.61 3.35
N ASN A 96 9.28 -41.22 2.23
CA ASN A 96 10.67 -41.18 1.82
C ASN A 96 11.01 -39.72 1.55
N ALA A 97 11.98 -39.19 2.29
CA ALA A 97 12.69 -37.99 1.87
C ALA A 97 13.62 -38.38 0.71
N ASN A 98 13.05 -38.89 -0.39
CA ASN A 98 13.74 -38.84 -1.66
C ASN A 98 13.62 -37.40 -2.09
N ASP A 99 14.76 -36.77 -2.24
CA ASP A 99 14.95 -35.36 -2.53
C ASP A 99 13.96 -34.90 -3.61
N ALA A 100 12.87 -34.26 -3.17
CA ALA A 100 11.99 -33.49 -4.04
C ALA A 100 12.55 -32.07 -4.18
N GLY A 101 13.87 -31.92 -4.05
CA GLY A 101 14.60 -30.72 -4.41
C GLY A 101 14.71 -30.57 -5.92
N PHE A 102 15.13 -29.38 -6.33
CA PHE A 102 15.39 -29.01 -7.71
C PHE A 102 16.58 -29.77 -8.33
N GLU A 103 17.19 -30.71 -7.60
CA GLU A 103 18.36 -31.49 -8.01
C GLU A 103 18.10 -32.35 -9.26
N GLY A 104 16.83 -32.71 -9.54
CA GLY A 104 16.42 -33.42 -10.75
C GLY A 104 16.04 -32.53 -11.95
N LEU A 105 16.08 -31.20 -11.79
CA LEU A 105 15.73 -30.27 -12.87
C LEU A 105 16.98 -29.94 -13.68
N SER A 106 17.27 -30.79 -14.66
CA SER A 106 18.22 -30.42 -15.71
C SER A 106 17.60 -29.37 -16.64
N LEU A 107 18.44 -28.54 -17.24
CA LEU A 107 18.02 -27.58 -18.26
C LEU A 107 17.27 -28.28 -19.41
N SER A 108 17.73 -29.47 -19.83
CA SER A 108 17.09 -30.27 -20.86
C SER A 108 15.68 -30.75 -20.47
N ASN A 109 15.45 -31.06 -19.18
CA ASN A 109 14.11 -31.44 -18.72
C ASN A 109 13.16 -30.24 -18.72
N LEU A 110 13.67 -29.06 -18.34
CA LEU A 110 12.89 -27.82 -18.36
C LEU A 110 12.56 -27.38 -19.79
N GLU A 111 13.55 -27.45 -20.68
CA GLU A 111 13.40 -27.15 -22.10
C GLU A 111 12.35 -28.04 -22.76
N ASN A 112 12.45 -29.36 -22.58
CA ASN A 112 11.46 -30.31 -23.11
C ASN A 112 10.04 -30.03 -22.60
N TYR A 113 9.89 -29.68 -21.32
CA TYR A 113 8.59 -29.32 -20.74
C TYR A 113 8.01 -28.04 -21.37
N LEU A 114 8.84 -27.01 -21.58
CA LEU A 114 8.41 -25.76 -22.19
C LEU A 114 8.03 -25.91 -23.66
N ILE A 115 8.77 -26.75 -24.40
CA ILE A 115 8.51 -27.08 -25.81
C ILE A 115 7.23 -27.95 -25.93
N GLU A 116 7.11 -29.01 -25.14
CA GLU A 116 5.98 -29.95 -25.23
C GLU A 116 4.65 -29.28 -24.90
N GLN A 117 4.67 -28.31 -23.99
CA GLN A 117 3.48 -27.57 -23.60
C GLN A 117 3.23 -26.32 -24.48
N ASP A 118 4.07 -26.05 -25.50
CA ASP A 118 4.05 -24.88 -26.38
C ASP A 118 3.94 -23.54 -25.61
N ARG A 119 4.63 -23.47 -24.45
CA ARG A 119 4.51 -22.33 -23.51
C ARG A 119 5.60 -21.30 -23.70
N ILE A 120 6.53 -21.51 -24.63
CA ILE A 120 7.62 -20.57 -24.87
C ILE A 120 7.07 -19.18 -25.23
N GLN A 121 5.96 -19.12 -25.97
CA GLN A 121 5.29 -17.87 -26.37
C GLN A 121 4.57 -17.15 -25.21
N ASP A 122 4.35 -17.81 -24.06
CA ASP A 122 3.78 -17.16 -22.88
C ASP A 122 4.83 -16.35 -22.11
N PHE A 123 6.11 -16.70 -22.26
CA PHE A 123 7.21 -16.10 -21.50
C PHE A 123 8.05 -15.12 -22.33
N PHE A 124 8.07 -15.30 -23.66
CA PHE A 124 8.78 -14.43 -24.58
C PHE A 124 7.79 -13.81 -25.57
N SER A 125 7.90 -12.51 -25.79
CA SER A 125 7.13 -11.84 -26.84
C SER A 125 7.58 -12.29 -28.23
N VAL A 126 6.71 -12.13 -29.23
CA VAL A 126 7.03 -12.45 -30.64
C VAL A 126 8.27 -11.68 -31.12
N GLU A 127 8.46 -10.46 -30.66
CA GLU A 127 9.61 -9.64 -31.02
C GLU A 127 10.92 -10.16 -30.37
N GLU A 128 10.86 -10.58 -29.11
CA GLU A 128 12.00 -11.23 -28.44
C GLU A 128 12.35 -12.57 -29.08
N LEU A 129 11.36 -13.40 -29.42
CA LEU A 129 11.60 -14.68 -30.11
C LEU A 129 12.26 -14.47 -31.46
N ASN A 130 11.79 -13.50 -32.25
CA ASN A 130 12.42 -13.15 -33.53
C ASN A 130 13.86 -12.65 -33.36
N THR A 131 14.15 -11.89 -32.29
CA THR A 131 15.53 -11.43 -32.03
C THR A 131 16.44 -12.58 -31.62
N ILE A 132 15.93 -13.54 -30.83
CA ILE A 132 16.68 -14.73 -30.44
C ILE A 132 16.95 -15.59 -31.68
N GLU A 133 15.93 -15.88 -32.49
CA GLU A 133 16.03 -16.65 -33.73
C GLU A 133 17.01 -16.00 -34.73
N ALA A 134 16.93 -14.67 -34.91
CA ALA A 134 17.85 -13.93 -35.77
C ALA A 134 19.31 -14.00 -35.26
N ASN A 135 19.51 -14.00 -33.94
CA ASN A 135 20.85 -14.11 -33.35
C ASN A 135 21.39 -15.56 -33.36
N THR A 136 20.50 -16.56 -33.31
CA THR A 136 20.90 -17.98 -33.32
C THR A 136 21.02 -18.56 -34.73
N SER A 137 20.33 -18.00 -35.73
CA SER A 137 20.45 -18.41 -37.14
C SER A 137 21.85 -18.16 -37.72
N PHE A 138 22.65 -17.31 -37.06
CA PHE A 138 24.07 -17.16 -37.34
C PHE A 138 24.89 -18.44 -37.05
N PHE A 139 24.43 -19.30 -36.12
CA PHE A 139 25.10 -20.53 -35.71
C PHE A 139 24.59 -21.78 -36.44
N ASP A 140 23.68 -21.63 -37.40
CA ASP A 140 23.26 -22.74 -38.26
C ASP A 140 24.45 -23.22 -39.10
N GLU A 141 24.66 -24.54 -39.11
CA GLU A 141 25.88 -25.24 -39.57
C GLU A 141 26.27 -24.95 -41.04
N ASP A 142 25.34 -24.42 -41.85
CA ASP A 142 25.55 -24.06 -43.26
C ASP A 142 26.19 -22.66 -43.47
N HIS A 143 26.29 -21.82 -42.43
CA HIS A 143 26.75 -20.43 -42.54
C HIS A 143 27.96 -20.05 -41.67
N LEU A 144 28.52 -20.99 -40.91
CA LEU A 144 29.78 -20.81 -40.19
C LEU A 144 30.96 -20.84 -41.16
N SER A 145 31.30 -19.71 -41.78
CA SER A 145 32.58 -19.56 -42.48
C SER A 145 33.72 -19.41 -41.47
N ASP A 146 34.84 -20.11 -41.72
CA ASP A 146 36.07 -20.03 -40.92
C ASP A 146 36.54 -18.59 -40.67
N GLU A 147 36.19 -17.67 -41.57
CA GLU A 147 36.51 -16.25 -41.50
C GLU A 147 35.84 -15.53 -40.32
N VAL A 148 34.59 -15.88 -39.97
CA VAL A 148 33.91 -15.24 -38.83
C VAL A 148 34.40 -15.77 -37.49
N ILE A 149 34.86 -17.02 -37.46
CA ILE A 149 35.53 -17.60 -36.28
C ILE A 149 36.83 -16.83 -35.99
N LEU A 150 37.56 -16.44 -37.04
CA LEU A 150 38.82 -15.71 -36.90
C LEU A 150 38.61 -14.25 -36.47
N GLU A 151 37.57 -13.56 -36.95
CA GLU A 151 37.26 -12.19 -36.53
C GLU A 151 36.92 -12.09 -35.03
N TYR A 152 36.26 -13.11 -34.47
CA TYR A 152 35.95 -13.17 -33.05
C TYR A 152 37.18 -13.47 -32.17
N VAL A 153 38.13 -14.24 -32.69
CA VAL A 153 39.39 -14.54 -31.98
C VAL A 153 40.34 -13.35 -31.99
N ASP A 154 40.29 -12.49 -33.02
CA ASP A 154 41.21 -11.36 -33.17
C ASP A 154 40.93 -10.21 -32.21
N GLN A 155 39.66 -10.02 -31.82
CA GLN A 155 39.25 -8.81 -31.09
C GLN A 155 39.68 -8.79 -29.61
N ASP A 156 39.95 -9.95 -28.99
CA ASP A 156 40.37 -10.04 -27.57
C ASP A 156 41.81 -10.56 -27.37
N VAL A 157 42.48 -11.06 -28.42
CA VAL A 157 43.81 -11.70 -28.27
C VAL A 157 44.98 -10.78 -28.60
N ILE A 158 44.80 -9.75 -29.47
CA ILE A 158 45.93 -8.90 -29.88
C ILE A 158 46.33 -7.85 -28.83
N GLU A 159 45.42 -7.32 -28.01
CA GLU A 159 45.77 -6.29 -27.01
C GLU A 159 46.63 -6.85 -25.87
N TYR A 160 46.54 -8.14 -25.57
CA TYR A 160 47.35 -8.80 -24.54
C TYR A 160 48.76 -9.19 -25.03
N ALA A 161 48.93 -9.40 -26.35
CA ALA A 161 50.18 -9.90 -26.93
C ALA A 161 51.24 -8.81 -27.20
N LEU A 162 50.87 -7.52 -27.21
CA LEU A 162 51.82 -6.41 -27.47
C LEU A 162 52.33 -5.70 -26.19
N ASN A 163 51.89 -6.12 -25.00
CA ASN A 163 52.32 -5.54 -23.72
C ASN A 163 53.17 -6.48 -22.85
N THR A 164 53.57 -7.63 -23.38
CA THR A 164 54.43 -8.59 -22.67
C THR A 164 55.55 -9.04 -23.61
N ASP A 165 56.74 -8.44 -23.46
CA ASP A 165 58.09 -8.85 -23.92
C ASP A 165 58.86 -7.57 -24.35
N ASP A 166 59.65 -6.93 -23.48
CA ASP A 166 61.11 -7.17 -23.35
C ASP A 166 61.63 -8.57 -23.74
#